data_AF-A0A9J7N1P2-F1
#
_entry.id   AF-A0A9J7N1P2-F1
#
_cell.length_a   1.000
_cell.length_b   1.000
_cell.length_c   1.000
_cell.angle_alpha   90.00
_cell.angle_beta   90.00
_cell.angle_gamma   90.00
#
_symmetry.space_group_name_H-M   'P 1'
#
loop_
_entity.id
_entity.type
_entity.pdbx_description
1 polymer ?
#
loop_
_entity_poly.entity_id
_entity_poly.type
_entity_poly.pdbx_seq_one_letter_code
_entity_poly.pdbx_strand_id
1 'polypeptide(L)'
;MTRKASVDFRGPRKKSYGTMSVNGLSGEHGEPTDGEVMAAAASDSWFEDLIGSRHVRCPTCNGSGKIPKGQEDKLVALIPYSDNRLKPRRTKLYVFIAVFITLLACGLLIFFLMPREVQVSNNHIKKIDVHVNKTQGTVWIYMESEVNVTNWNFFPVTMGSMSLQVLYHETVVGKSLTTATDMVPIRAHKQVKVSVNTTFDDSKDLGYVAELCSNPIDWVHHLFLQLQITCSTSYLSHSENLTLTDYEYVDCGVVIPPVTIPPVTLGQPQLS
;
A
#
# COMPACT_ATOMS: atom_id res chain seq x y z
N MET A 1 39.41 5.12 28.61
CA MET A 1 39.17 3.69 28.88
C MET A 1 37.87 3.28 28.20
N THR A 2 37.95 2.71 27.01
CA THR A 2 36.80 2.31 26.17
C THR A 2 36.84 0.80 25.98
N ARG A 3 35.86 0.07 26.53
CA ARG A 3 35.74 -1.38 26.34
C ARG A 3 34.99 -1.66 25.04
N LYS A 4 35.68 -2.29 24.08
CA LYS A 4 35.08 -2.93 22.90
C LYS A 4 34.50 -4.28 23.32
N ALA A 5 33.23 -4.51 23.01
CA ALA A 5 32.62 -5.85 23.01
C ALA A 5 32.80 -6.48 21.62
N SER A 6 33.37 -7.68 21.59
CA SER A 6 33.52 -8.52 20.39
C SER A 6 32.48 -9.64 20.48
N VAL A 7 31.63 -9.77 19.46
CA VAL A 7 30.62 -10.83 19.35
C VAL A 7 31.14 -11.90 18.39
N ASP A 8 31.27 -13.12 18.90
CA ASP A 8 31.75 -14.34 18.21
C ASP A 8 30.57 -15.02 17.49
N PHE A 9 30.62 -15.12 16.15
CA PHE A 9 29.62 -15.82 15.34
C PHE A 9 30.12 -17.23 14.99
N ARG A 10 29.75 -18.20 15.84
CA ARG A 10 29.91 -19.63 15.59
C ARG A 10 28.75 -20.12 14.71
N GLY A 11 29.03 -20.49 13.46
CA GLY A 11 28.04 -21.04 12.52
C GLY A 11 27.62 -22.49 12.84
N PRO A 12 26.45 -22.95 12.38
CA PRO A 12 25.88 -24.24 12.77
C PRO A 12 26.50 -25.44 12.02
N ARG A 13 26.61 -26.58 12.73
CA ARG A 13 27.11 -27.88 12.24
C ARG A 13 26.17 -28.48 11.17
N LYS A 14 26.73 -28.99 10.07
CA LYS A 14 26.00 -29.79 9.07
C LYS A 14 25.79 -31.23 9.56
N LYS A 15 24.57 -31.76 9.36
CA LYS A 15 24.19 -33.16 9.61
C LYS A 15 24.80 -34.09 8.57
N SER A 16 25.35 -35.21 9.06
CA SER A 16 25.82 -36.36 8.28
C SER A 16 24.63 -37.22 7.85
N TYR A 17 24.56 -37.61 6.57
CA TYR A 17 23.62 -38.63 6.09
C TYR A 17 24.41 -39.90 5.79
N GLY A 18 24.00 -40.99 6.45
CA GLY A 18 24.63 -42.30 6.40
C GLY A 18 24.41 -43.05 5.08
N THR A 19 25.40 -43.86 4.73
CA THR A 19 25.42 -44.82 3.63
C THR A 19 24.56 -46.05 3.97
N MET A 20 23.59 -46.37 3.11
CA MET A 20 22.87 -47.64 3.14
C MET A 20 23.70 -48.73 2.43
N SER A 21 23.94 -49.82 3.15
CA SER A 21 24.49 -51.09 2.66
C SER A 21 23.37 -51.94 2.05
N VAL A 22 23.64 -52.61 0.94
CA VAL A 22 22.85 -53.74 0.44
C VAL A 22 23.84 -54.84 0.04
N ASN A 23 23.81 -55.95 0.77
CA ASN A 23 24.55 -57.16 0.46
C ASN A 23 23.74 -58.07 -0.49
N GLY A 24 24.44 -58.68 -1.43
CA GLY A 24 24.34 -60.12 -1.69
C GLY A 24 23.47 -60.57 -2.88
N LEU A 25 24.13 -61.07 -3.93
CA LEU A 25 23.75 -62.32 -4.59
C LEU A 25 24.96 -62.94 -5.32
N SER A 26 25.03 -64.26 -5.17
CA SER A 26 26.16 -65.19 -5.29
C SER A 26 26.65 -65.49 -6.71
N GLY A 27 27.87 -66.01 -6.83
CA GLY A 27 28.38 -66.68 -8.03
C GLY A 27 29.87 -66.98 -7.96
N GLU A 28 30.23 -68.26 -8.08
CA GLU A 28 31.48 -68.93 -7.69
C GLU A 28 32.78 -68.71 -8.51
N HIS A 29 33.89 -69.06 -7.84
CA HIS A 29 35.11 -69.79 -8.29
C HIS A 29 36.13 -69.22 -9.31
N GLY A 30 37.40 -69.15 -8.86
CA GLY A 30 38.59 -69.51 -9.66
C GLY A 30 39.83 -68.62 -9.47
N GLU A 31 40.87 -69.13 -8.82
CA GLU A 31 42.25 -68.60 -8.78
C GLU A 31 43.20 -69.75 -9.23
N PRO A 32 44.51 -69.53 -9.49
CA PRO A 32 45.18 -68.79 -10.57
C PRO A 32 45.98 -69.73 -11.52
N THR A 33 46.49 -69.25 -12.66
CA THR A 33 47.74 -69.80 -13.26
C THR A 33 48.46 -68.76 -14.13
N ASP A 34 49.78 -68.73 -13.96
CA ASP A 34 50.75 -67.95 -14.72
C ASP A 34 50.88 -68.45 -16.17
N GLY A 35 51.09 -67.53 -17.11
CA GLY A 35 51.29 -67.88 -18.52
C GLY A 35 51.51 -66.67 -19.41
N GLU A 36 52.77 -66.24 -19.50
CA GLU A 36 53.29 -65.39 -20.56
C GLU A 36 53.12 -66.10 -21.92
N VAL A 37 52.73 -65.38 -23.00
CA VAL A 37 53.15 -65.56 -24.42
C VAL A 37 52.18 -64.83 -25.38
N MET A 38 52.75 -63.80 -26.02
CA MET A 38 52.66 -63.41 -27.44
C MET A 38 51.36 -62.86 -28.06
N ALA A 39 51.46 -61.55 -28.33
CA ALA A 39 51.00 -60.80 -29.49
C ALA A 39 50.28 -61.54 -30.64
N ALA A 40 49.08 -61.06 -30.93
CA ALA A 40 48.56 -60.90 -32.29
C ALA A 40 47.87 -59.51 -32.30
N ALA A 41 48.50 -58.42 -32.74
CA ALA A 41 48.77 -58.11 -34.15
C ALA A 41 47.52 -58.26 -35.04
N ALA A 42 46.43 -57.59 -34.65
CA ALA A 42 45.41 -57.18 -35.60
C ALA A 42 44.64 -56.02 -34.97
N SER A 43 44.44 -54.94 -35.74
CA SER A 43 43.53 -53.81 -35.47
C SER A 43 44.17 -52.43 -35.16
N ASP A 44 45.38 -52.13 -35.67
CA ASP A 44 45.87 -50.73 -35.70
C ASP A 44 45.47 -49.97 -36.99
N SER A 45 44.85 -50.64 -37.96
CA SER A 45 44.63 -50.05 -39.30
C SER A 45 43.35 -49.23 -39.47
N TRP A 46 42.39 -49.28 -38.55
CA TRP A 46 41.11 -48.53 -38.71
C TRP A 46 41.01 -47.26 -37.87
N PHE A 47 42.01 -46.97 -37.02
CA PHE A 47 42.01 -45.78 -36.18
C PHE A 47 42.81 -44.62 -36.78
N GLU A 48 43.78 -44.89 -37.66
CA GLU A 48 44.67 -43.89 -38.25
C GLU A 48 44.02 -43.10 -39.42
N ASP A 49 43.07 -43.71 -40.15
CA ASP A 49 42.50 -43.09 -41.38
C ASP A 49 41.34 -42.10 -41.15
N LEU A 50 40.90 -41.88 -39.90
CA LEU A 50 39.83 -40.92 -39.57
C LEU A 50 40.35 -39.57 -39.03
N ILE A 51 41.66 -39.41 -38.82
CA ILE A 51 42.25 -38.21 -38.19
C ILE A 51 43.11 -37.44 -39.19
N GLY A 52 42.45 -36.94 -40.22
CA GLY A 52 42.98 -35.84 -41.01
C GLY A 52 43.15 -34.59 -40.14
N SER A 53 44.41 -34.26 -39.82
CA SER A 53 44.93 -32.99 -39.24
C SER A 53 45.13 -32.89 -37.71
N ARG A 54 46.41 -33.00 -37.32
CA ARG A 54 47.10 -32.56 -36.08
C ARG A 54 46.75 -33.27 -34.76
N HIS A 55 47.38 -34.42 -34.53
CA HIS A 55 47.50 -35.03 -33.20
C HIS A 55 48.52 -34.25 -32.33
N VAL A 56 48.04 -33.37 -31.45
CA VAL A 56 48.89 -32.68 -30.47
C VAL A 56 49.10 -33.63 -29.28
N ARG A 57 50.34 -34.08 -29.05
CA ARG A 57 50.67 -34.88 -27.86
C ARG A 57 50.41 -34.06 -26.60
N CYS A 58 49.70 -34.63 -25.63
CA CYS A 58 49.50 -34.01 -24.33
C CYS A 58 50.88 -33.77 -23.66
N PRO A 59 51.28 -32.54 -23.37
CA PRO A 59 52.62 -32.23 -22.85
C PRO A 59 52.87 -32.84 -21.46
N THR A 60 51.80 -33.17 -20.72
CA THR A 60 51.90 -33.74 -19.36
C THR A 60 52.16 -35.24 -19.35
N CYS A 61 51.60 -36.01 -20.29
CA CYS A 61 51.76 -37.47 -20.33
C CYS A 61 52.44 -37.99 -21.61
N ASN A 62 52.80 -37.11 -22.55
CA ASN A 62 53.39 -37.41 -23.86
C ASN A 62 52.63 -38.51 -24.64
N GLY A 63 51.34 -38.69 -24.39
CA GLY A 63 50.50 -39.73 -24.99
C GLY A 63 50.53 -41.10 -24.28
N SER A 64 51.24 -41.26 -23.17
CA SER A 64 51.34 -42.52 -22.43
C SER A 64 50.17 -42.82 -21.49
N GLY A 65 49.34 -41.81 -21.20
CA GLY A 65 48.20 -41.93 -20.26
C GLY A 65 48.60 -42.19 -18.81
N LYS A 66 49.89 -42.26 -18.48
CA LYS A 66 50.41 -42.51 -17.13
C LYS A 66 51.19 -41.30 -16.64
N ILE A 67 50.90 -40.87 -15.41
CA ILE A 67 51.58 -39.74 -14.76
C ILE A 67 52.48 -40.33 -13.67
N PRO A 68 53.76 -39.94 -13.59
CA PRO A 68 54.67 -40.44 -12.56
C PRO A 68 54.20 -40.05 -11.16
N LYS A 69 54.18 -41.03 -10.24
CA LYS A 69 53.79 -40.84 -8.84
C LYS A 69 54.78 -39.90 -8.16
N GLY A 70 54.30 -38.79 -7.59
CA GLY A 70 55.11 -37.74 -6.96
C GLY A 70 55.06 -36.36 -7.63
N GLN A 71 54.33 -36.20 -8.75
CA GLN A 71 54.08 -34.90 -9.40
C GLN A 71 52.60 -34.47 -9.36
N GLU A 72 51.79 -35.13 -8.52
CA GLU A 72 50.35 -34.93 -8.42
C GLU A 72 49.98 -33.50 -7.97
N ASP A 73 50.76 -32.91 -7.08
CA ASP A 73 50.54 -31.58 -6.51
C ASP A 73 50.78 -30.43 -7.51
N LYS A 74 51.40 -30.72 -8.67
CA LYS A 74 51.68 -29.75 -9.75
C LYS A 74 50.68 -29.84 -10.89
N LEU A 75 49.68 -30.73 -10.78
CA LEU A 75 48.64 -30.88 -11.79
C LEU A 75 47.64 -29.73 -11.66
N VAL A 76 47.71 -28.77 -12.59
CA VAL A 76 46.70 -27.71 -12.74
C VAL A 76 45.78 -28.14 -13.87
N ALA A 77 44.49 -28.32 -13.57
CA ALA A 77 43.49 -28.51 -14.60
C ALA A 77 43.32 -27.20 -15.38
N LEU A 78 44.00 -27.09 -16.52
CA LEU A 78 43.77 -26.02 -17.49
C LEU A 78 42.44 -26.31 -18.21
N ILE A 79 41.36 -25.76 -17.68
CA ILE A 79 40.06 -25.80 -18.35
C ILE A 79 40.12 -24.79 -19.51
N PRO A 80 40.03 -25.23 -20.78
CA PRO A 80 40.09 -24.31 -21.90
C PRO A 80 38.94 -23.30 -21.81
N TYR A 81 39.23 -22.03 -22.05
CA TYR A 81 38.21 -20.95 -22.04
C TYR A 81 37.05 -21.22 -23.02
N SER A 82 37.29 -22.04 -24.04
CA SER A 82 36.33 -22.49 -25.05
C SER A 82 35.58 -23.77 -24.69
N ASP A 83 35.67 -24.28 -23.46
CA ASP A 83 34.93 -25.46 -23.02
C ASP A 83 33.42 -25.24 -23.15
N ASN A 84 32.78 -25.96 -24.09
CA ASN A 84 31.35 -25.89 -24.36
C ASN A 84 30.49 -26.32 -23.17
N ARG A 85 31.06 -27.04 -22.18
CA ARG A 85 30.38 -27.40 -20.94
C ARG A 85 30.31 -26.23 -19.96
N LEU A 86 31.27 -25.30 -20.01
CA LEU A 86 31.25 -24.05 -19.23
C LEU A 86 30.42 -22.95 -19.91
N LYS A 87 30.12 -23.08 -21.22
CA LYS A 87 29.33 -22.11 -21.96
C LYS A 87 27.87 -22.18 -21.49
N PRO A 88 27.35 -21.17 -20.79
CA PRO A 88 26.01 -21.23 -20.26
C PRO A 88 25.01 -21.00 -21.39
N ARG A 89 24.58 -22.05 -22.07
CA ARG A 89 23.67 -21.97 -23.23
C ARG A 89 22.27 -21.47 -22.85
N ARG A 90 21.87 -21.67 -21.58
CA ARG A 90 20.56 -21.26 -21.04
C ARG A 90 20.63 -20.24 -19.90
N THR A 91 21.78 -20.05 -19.24
CA THR A 91 21.88 -19.13 -18.09
C THR A 91 21.58 -17.69 -18.46
N LYS A 92 21.92 -17.24 -19.67
CA LYS A 92 21.52 -15.91 -20.15
C LYS A 92 20.01 -15.74 -20.14
N LEU A 93 19.27 -16.72 -20.68
CA LEU A 93 17.80 -16.71 -20.68
C LEU A 93 17.23 -16.72 -19.26
N TYR A 94 17.75 -17.56 -18.36
CA TYR A 94 17.31 -17.59 -16.96
C TYR A 94 17.57 -16.26 -16.25
N VAL A 95 18.72 -15.62 -16.48
CA VAL A 95 19.03 -14.30 -15.92
C VAL A 95 18.07 -13.24 -16.46
N PHE A 96 17.79 -13.22 -17.77
CA PHE A 96 16.83 -12.28 -18.35
C PHE A 96 15.41 -12.48 -17.79
N ILE A 97 14.95 -13.73 -17.67
CA ILE A 97 13.65 -14.04 -17.08
C ILE A 97 13.60 -13.60 -15.61
N ALA A 98 14.65 -13.90 -14.83
CA ALA A 98 14.72 -13.49 -13.44
C ALA A 98 14.65 -11.97 -13.29
N VAL A 99 15.46 -11.22 -14.06
CA VAL A 99 15.43 -9.76 -14.08
C VAL A 99 14.05 -9.23 -14.46
N PHE A 100 13.41 -9.80 -15.49
CA PHE A 100 12.08 -9.38 -15.93
C PHE A 100 11.01 -9.63 -14.86
N ILE A 101 11.01 -10.81 -14.22
CA ILE A 101 10.08 -11.13 -13.13
C ILE A 101 10.29 -10.18 -11.95
N THR A 102 11.55 -9.88 -11.60
CA THR A 102 11.85 -8.92 -10.52
C THR A 102 11.35 -7.53 -10.87
N LEU A 103 11.61 -7.02 -12.08
CA LEU A 103 11.12 -5.71 -12.51
C LEU A 103 9.59 -5.65 -12.50
N LEU A 104 8.92 -6.69 -12.98
CA LEU A 104 7.47 -6.78 -12.96
C LEU A 104 6.92 -6.82 -11.53
N ALA A 105 7.51 -7.62 -10.64
CA ALA A 105 7.11 -7.68 -9.24
C ALA A 105 7.32 -6.33 -8.53
N CYS A 106 8.46 -5.66 -8.74
CA CYS A 106 8.71 -4.33 -8.21
C CYS A 106 7.73 -3.30 -8.78
N GLY A 107 7.45 -3.34 -10.09
CA GLY A 107 6.48 -2.45 -10.73
C GLY A 107 5.07 -2.62 -10.16
N LEU A 108 4.62 -3.86 -9.94
CA LEU A 108 3.33 -4.14 -9.31
C LEU A 108 3.29 -3.64 -7.86
N LEU A 109 4.34 -3.89 -7.07
CA LEU A 109 4.41 -3.39 -5.70
C LEU A 109 4.31 -1.87 -5.65
N ILE A 110 5.05 -1.16 -6.50
CA ILE A 110 4.97 0.30 -6.60
C ILE A 110 3.57 0.73 -7.02
N PHE A 111 2.97 0.11 -8.04
CA PHE A 111 1.63 0.45 -8.51
C PHE A 111 0.54 0.31 -7.42
N PHE A 112 0.61 -0.74 -6.60
CA PHE A 112 -0.36 -0.98 -5.53
C PHE A 112 -0.10 -0.16 -4.26
N LEU A 113 1.17 0.12 -3.93
CA LEU A 113 1.56 0.86 -2.72
C LEU A 113 1.69 2.37 -2.94
N MET A 114 1.76 2.84 -4.19
CA MET A 114 1.80 4.27 -4.48
C MET A 114 0.49 4.92 -4.01
N PRO A 115 0.56 5.92 -3.12
CA PRO A 115 -0.62 6.63 -2.65
C PRO A 115 -1.35 7.30 -3.81
N ARG A 116 -2.65 7.03 -3.86
CA ARG A 116 -3.66 7.69 -4.69
C ARG A 116 -4.46 8.64 -3.81
N GLU A 117 -5.21 9.52 -4.47
CA GLU A 117 -6.03 10.52 -3.82
C GLU A 117 -7.05 9.89 -2.84
N VAL A 118 -7.17 10.51 -1.67
CA VAL A 118 -8.30 10.35 -0.78
C VAL A 118 -9.13 11.62 -0.90
N GLN A 119 -10.36 11.48 -1.35
CA GLN A 119 -11.21 12.61 -1.70
C GLN A 119 -12.24 12.86 -0.60
N VAL A 120 -12.36 14.11 -0.15
CA VAL A 120 -13.41 14.56 0.76
C VAL A 120 -14.43 15.34 -0.04
N SER A 121 -15.71 15.02 0.12
CA SER A 121 -16.82 15.69 -0.54
C SER A 121 -17.94 15.98 0.46
N ASN A 122 -18.59 17.12 0.32
CA ASN A 122 -19.71 17.54 1.18
C ASN A 122 -21.04 17.28 0.43
N ASN A 123 -22.00 16.63 1.07
CA ASN A 123 -23.35 16.40 0.54
C ASN A 123 -24.33 17.51 0.96
N HIS A 124 -23.83 18.76 1.03
CA HIS A 124 -24.52 19.94 1.54
C HIS A 124 -25.02 19.81 2.99
N ILE A 125 -25.51 20.92 3.56
CA ILE A 125 -26.17 20.92 4.86
C ILE A 125 -27.50 20.13 4.78
N LYS A 126 -27.69 19.20 5.71
CA LYS A 126 -28.90 18.36 5.83
C LYS A 126 -29.89 18.88 6.86
N LYS A 127 -29.39 19.51 7.93
CA LYS A 127 -30.21 20.02 9.03
C LYS A 127 -29.71 21.38 9.47
N ILE A 128 -30.64 22.30 9.70
CA ILE A 128 -30.40 23.65 10.20
C ILE A 128 -31.41 23.92 11.31
N ASP A 129 -30.94 24.30 12.49
CA ASP A 129 -31.79 24.79 13.58
C ASP A 129 -31.29 26.17 14.00
N VAL A 130 -32.18 27.17 13.98
CA VAL A 130 -31.84 28.57 14.25
C VAL A 130 -32.50 29.01 15.55
N HIS A 131 -31.73 29.66 16.42
CA HIS A 131 -32.22 30.29 17.63
C HIS A 131 -31.75 31.74 17.71
N VAL A 132 -32.71 32.67 17.78
CA VAL A 132 -32.45 34.11 17.80
C VAL A 132 -32.83 34.69 19.15
N ASN A 133 -31.91 35.41 19.78
CA ASN A 133 -32.16 36.20 20.97
C ASN A 133 -31.98 37.69 20.65
N LYS A 134 -33.11 38.35 20.34
CA LYS A 134 -33.14 39.77 19.98
C LYS A 134 -32.62 40.69 21.10
N THR A 135 -32.89 40.34 22.35
CA THR A 135 -32.53 41.18 23.52
C THR A 135 -31.02 41.25 23.72
N GLN A 136 -30.29 40.20 23.36
CA GLN A 136 -28.84 40.11 23.52
C GLN A 136 -28.07 40.31 22.21
N GLY A 137 -28.77 40.49 21.07
CA GLY A 137 -28.10 40.60 19.77
C GLY A 137 -27.41 39.31 19.35
N THR A 138 -27.88 38.14 19.79
CA THR A 138 -27.19 36.86 19.58
C THR A 138 -28.02 35.90 18.72
N VAL A 139 -27.37 35.28 17.73
CA VAL A 139 -27.94 34.19 16.93
C VAL A 139 -27.10 32.95 17.07
N TRP A 140 -27.75 31.83 17.39
CA TRP A 140 -27.15 30.50 17.34
C TRP A 140 -27.73 29.73 16.17
N ILE A 141 -26.85 29.14 15.36
CA ILE A 141 -27.26 28.28 14.26
C ILE A 141 -26.57 26.93 14.44
N TYR A 142 -27.35 25.88 14.59
CA TYR A 142 -26.89 24.51 14.53
C TYR A 142 -26.99 24.03 13.09
N MET A 143 -25.91 23.48 12.56
CA MET A 143 -25.86 22.90 11.22
C MET A 143 -25.31 21.48 11.30
N GLU A 144 -25.93 20.56 10.58
CA GLU A 144 -25.43 19.19 10.35
C GLU A 144 -25.25 18.97 8.84
N SER A 145 -24.05 18.55 8.44
CA SER A 145 -23.68 18.18 7.07
C SER A 145 -23.22 16.74 7.01
N GLU A 146 -23.48 16.09 5.88
CA GLU A 146 -22.99 14.73 5.59
C GLU A 146 -21.77 14.81 4.68
N VAL A 147 -20.63 14.35 5.19
CA VAL A 147 -19.36 14.38 4.47
C VAL A 147 -19.00 12.97 4.03
N ASN A 148 -18.68 12.82 2.75
CA ASN A 148 -18.28 11.56 2.16
C ASN A 148 -16.77 11.54 1.90
N VAL A 149 -16.09 10.58 2.51
CA VAL A 149 -14.66 10.33 2.35
C VAL A 149 -14.48 9.13 1.44
N THR A 150 -13.92 9.36 0.25
CA THR A 150 -13.71 8.35 -0.79
C THR A 150 -12.25 7.97 -0.88
N ASN A 151 -11.95 6.68 -0.75
CA ASN A 151 -10.59 6.16 -0.83
C ASN A 151 -10.35 5.52 -2.20
N TRP A 152 -9.53 6.13 -3.05
CA TRP A 152 -9.15 5.56 -4.35
C TRP A 152 -7.93 4.61 -4.29
N ASN A 153 -7.35 4.40 -3.11
CA ASN A 153 -6.21 3.53 -2.91
C ASN A 153 -6.58 2.03 -3.01
N PHE A 154 -5.56 1.22 -3.29
CA PHE A 154 -5.63 -0.25 -3.21
C PHE A 154 -5.31 -0.80 -1.81
N PHE A 155 -5.14 0.08 -0.83
CA PHE A 155 -4.99 -0.24 0.57
C PHE A 155 -5.99 0.60 1.39
N PRO A 156 -6.39 0.11 2.57
CA PRO A 156 -7.35 0.83 3.39
C PRO A 156 -6.71 2.04 4.07
N VAL A 157 -7.54 3.04 4.35
CA VAL A 157 -7.14 4.29 5.01
C VAL A 157 -7.87 4.41 6.34
N THR A 158 -7.16 4.80 7.38
CA THR A 158 -7.75 5.06 8.70
C THR A 158 -8.07 6.54 8.81
N MET A 159 -9.33 6.86 9.07
CA MET A 159 -9.80 8.20 9.39
C MET A 159 -9.52 8.50 10.87
N GLY A 160 -9.04 9.71 11.14
CA GLY A 160 -8.74 10.19 12.48
C GLY A 160 -9.81 11.17 12.96
N SER A 161 -9.52 12.46 12.89
CA SER A 161 -10.45 13.52 13.27
C SER A 161 -10.95 14.28 12.04
N MET A 162 -12.19 14.77 12.14
CA MET A 162 -12.79 15.67 11.19
C MET A 162 -13.13 16.97 11.90
N SER A 163 -12.62 18.10 11.42
CA SER A 163 -12.97 19.41 11.94
C SER A 163 -13.79 20.19 10.92
N LEU A 164 -14.92 20.74 11.36
CA LEU A 164 -15.73 21.65 10.58
C LEU A 164 -15.58 23.06 11.17
N GLN A 165 -15.18 24.00 10.32
CA GLN A 165 -15.07 25.41 10.65
C GLN A 165 -16.01 26.19 9.75
N VAL A 166 -16.81 27.07 10.33
CA VAL A 166 -17.75 27.91 9.58
C VAL A 166 -17.30 29.35 9.70
N LEU A 167 -17.17 30.01 8.55
CA LEU A 167 -16.79 31.40 8.44
C LEU A 167 -17.93 32.21 7.82
N TYR A 168 -18.10 33.43 8.30
CA TYR A 168 -18.99 34.43 7.74
C TYR A 168 -18.18 35.71 7.49
N HIS A 169 -18.08 36.13 6.22
CA HIS A 169 -17.17 37.22 5.80
C HIS A 169 -15.76 37.11 6.40
N GLU A 170 -15.12 35.94 6.27
CA GLU A 170 -13.78 35.62 6.80
C GLU A 170 -13.68 35.50 8.35
N THR A 171 -14.73 35.87 9.08
CA THR A 171 -14.79 35.70 10.54
C THR A 171 -15.27 34.31 10.93
N VAL A 172 -14.52 33.65 11.81
CA VAL A 172 -14.87 32.31 12.31
C VAL A 172 -16.04 32.39 13.29
N VAL A 173 -17.20 31.88 12.89
CA VAL A 173 -18.44 31.92 13.69
C VAL A 173 -18.71 30.61 14.41
N GLY A 174 -18.09 29.51 13.99
CA GLY A 174 -18.16 28.23 14.68
C GLY A 174 -17.02 27.29 14.31
N LYS A 175 -16.67 26.41 15.24
CA LYS A 175 -15.68 25.36 15.05
C LYS A 175 -16.13 24.12 15.80
N SER A 176 -16.10 22.97 15.15
CA SER A 176 -16.33 21.68 15.78
C SER A 176 -15.23 20.69 15.40
N LEU A 177 -15.05 19.70 16.28
CA LEU A 177 -14.13 18.60 16.07
C LEU A 177 -14.88 17.31 16.38
N THR A 178 -15.03 16.47 15.37
CA THR A 178 -15.64 15.15 15.46
C THR A 178 -14.56 14.10 15.26
N THR A 179 -14.33 13.27 16.26
CA THR A 179 -13.40 12.14 16.11
C THR A 179 -14.14 10.99 15.45
N ALA A 180 -13.67 10.60 14.26
CA ALA A 180 -14.24 9.52 13.47
C ALA A 180 -13.15 8.47 13.23
N THR A 181 -12.83 7.70 14.28
CA THR A 181 -11.80 6.66 14.25
C THR A 181 -12.32 5.42 13.52
N ASP A 182 -12.45 5.53 12.22
CA ASP A 182 -13.02 4.47 11.40
C ASP A 182 -12.20 4.24 10.13
N MET A 183 -12.29 3.04 9.58
CA MET A 183 -11.52 2.61 8.43
C MET A 183 -12.35 2.79 7.16
N VAL A 184 -11.76 3.41 6.14
CA VAL A 184 -12.31 3.48 4.79
C VAL A 184 -11.70 2.33 3.98
N PRO A 185 -12.52 1.35 3.53
CA PRO A 185 -12.02 0.20 2.78
C PRO A 185 -11.36 0.58 1.45
N ILE A 186 -10.72 -0.41 0.83
CA ILE A 186 -10.11 -0.25 -0.51
C ILE A 186 -11.17 0.15 -1.54
N ARG A 187 -10.88 1.16 -2.36
CA ARG A 187 -11.77 1.63 -3.44
C ARG A 187 -13.24 1.77 -3.02
N ALA A 188 -13.46 2.28 -1.82
CA ALA A 188 -14.77 2.46 -1.24
C ALA A 188 -14.90 3.89 -0.70
N HIS A 189 -16.11 4.26 -0.33
CA HIS A 189 -16.40 5.54 0.29
C HIS A 189 -17.10 5.33 1.63
N LYS A 190 -17.03 6.33 2.50
CA LYS A 190 -17.61 6.31 3.82
C LYS A 190 -18.22 7.66 4.15
N GLN A 191 -19.45 7.63 4.62
CA GLN A 191 -20.19 8.82 5.01
C GLN A 191 -20.09 9.05 6.51
N VAL A 192 -19.87 10.31 6.89
CA VAL A 192 -19.74 10.77 8.26
C VAL A 192 -20.57 12.02 8.44
N LYS A 193 -21.34 12.08 9.53
CA LYS A 193 -22.09 13.27 9.91
C LYS A 193 -21.22 14.17 10.75
N VAL A 194 -21.13 15.44 10.36
CA VAL A 194 -20.47 16.49 11.13
C VAL A 194 -21.49 17.57 11.46
N SER A 195 -21.43 18.06 12.69
CA SER A 195 -22.28 19.16 13.11
C SER A 195 -21.47 20.26 13.77
N VAL A 196 -21.98 21.47 13.71
CA VAL A 196 -21.35 22.66 14.25
C VAL A 196 -22.42 23.60 14.80
N ASN A 197 -22.13 24.17 15.97
CA ASN A 197 -22.86 25.30 16.52
C ASN A 197 -22.08 26.57 16.16
N THR A 198 -22.74 27.49 15.47
CA THR A 198 -22.21 28.82 15.19
C THR A 198 -22.88 29.85 16.08
N THR A 199 -22.11 30.85 16.50
CA THR A 199 -22.60 31.95 17.33
C THR A 199 -22.25 33.28 16.66
N PHE A 200 -23.27 34.06 16.34
CA PHE A 200 -23.18 35.44 15.87
C PHE A 200 -23.54 36.35 17.04
N ASP A 201 -22.60 37.16 17.47
CA ASP A 201 -22.70 38.01 18.65
C ASP A 201 -21.86 39.28 18.47
N ASP A 202 -22.10 40.28 19.32
CA ASP A 202 -21.37 41.55 19.31
C ASP A 202 -19.87 41.37 19.58
N SER A 203 -19.45 40.29 20.23
CA SER A 203 -18.02 40.02 20.47
C SER A 203 -17.20 39.83 19.18
N LYS A 204 -17.88 39.49 18.08
CA LYS A 204 -17.29 39.32 16.74
C LYS A 204 -17.71 40.43 15.77
N ASP A 205 -18.32 41.52 16.26
CA ASP A 205 -18.94 42.57 15.45
C ASP A 205 -20.10 42.06 14.55
N LEU A 206 -20.80 41.01 14.99
CA LEU A 206 -21.84 40.31 14.23
C LEU A 206 -23.23 40.38 14.87
N GLY A 207 -23.47 41.19 15.91
CA GLY A 207 -24.78 41.23 16.56
C GLY A 207 -25.90 41.79 15.68
N TYR A 208 -25.57 42.55 14.62
CA TYR A 208 -26.55 42.99 13.62
C TYR A 208 -27.25 41.81 12.91
N VAL A 209 -26.63 40.63 12.89
CA VAL A 209 -27.23 39.41 12.32
C VAL A 209 -28.52 39.04 13.07
N ALA A 210 -28.62 39.35 14.37
CA ALA A 210 -29.86 39.14 15.12
C ALA A 210 -31.02 39.99 14.60
N GLU A 211 -30.77 41.24 14.19
CA GLU A 211 -31.77 42.10 13.58
C GLU A 211 -32.15 41.60 12.17
N LEU A 212 -31.15 41.14 11.41
CA LEU A 212 -31.34 40.55 10.08
C LEU A 212 -32.28 39.34 10.14
N CYS A 213 -31.95 38.33 10.96
CA CYS A 213 -32.73 37.10 11.13
C CYS A 213 -34.11 37.32 11.77
N SER A 214 -34.30 38.48 12.41
CA SER A 214 -35.54 38.87 13.08
C SER A 214 -36.47 39.72 12.23
N ASN A 215 -36.01 40.11 11.05
CA ASN A 215 -36.71 41.04 10.17
C ASN A 215 -37.99 40.37 9.63
N PRO A 216 -39.13 41.08 9.49
CA PRO A 216 -40.33 40.53 8.87
C PRO A 216 -40.19 40.21 7.36
N ILE A 217 -39.09 40.61 6.73
CA ILE A 217 -38.86 40.44 5.31
C ILE A 217 -38.03 39.16 5.07
N ASP A 218 -38.61 38.16 4.40
CA ASP A 218 -37.98 36.84 4.24
C ASP A 218 -36.65 36.87 3.44
N TRP A 219 -36.54 37.72 2.42
CA TRP A 219 -35.35 37.72 1.55
C TRP A 219 -34.07 38.25 2.22
N VAL A 220 -34.17 38.87 3.40
CA VAL A 220 -32.99 39.36 4.13
C VAL A 220 -32.37 38.30 5.03
N HIS A 221 -33.02 37.15 5.25
CA HIS A 221 -32.57 36.12 6.18
C HIS A 221 -31.43 35.23 5.65
N HIS A 222 -30.96 35.45 4.43
CA HIS A 222 -29.93 34.63 3.82
C HIS A 222 -28.52 35.05 4.24
N LEU A 223 -27.83 34.13 4.92
CA LEU A 223 -26.43 34.24 5.29
C LEU A 223 -25.57 33.43 4.32
N PHE A 224 -24.50 34.03 3.80
CA PHE A 224 -23.52 33.34 2.97
C PHE A 224 -22.37 32.83 3.85
N LEU A 225 -22.28 31.51 4.02
CA LEU A 225 -21.33 30.86 4.90
C LEU A 225 -20.29 30.09 4.09
N GLN A 226 -19.03 30.18 4.53
CA GLN A 226 -17.95 29.35 4.04
C GLN A 226 -17.70 28.21 5.02
N LEU A 227 -17.89 26.98 4.56
CA LEU A 227 -17.64 25.77 5.32
C LEU A 227 -16.25 25.25 4.97
N GLN A 228 -15.36 25.17 5.95
CA GLN A 228 -14.05 24.56 5.83
C GLN A 228 -14.03 23.24 6.60
N ILE A 229 -14.03 22.14 5.86
CA ILE A 229 -13.98 20.78 6.40
C ILE A 229 -12.55 20.27 6.27
N THR A 230 -11.95 19.86 7.38
CA THR A 230 -10.64 19.20 7.39
C THR A 230 -10.78 17.79 7.90
N CYS A 231 -10.32 16.81 7.13
CA CYS A 231 -10.30 15.40 7.50
C CYS A 231 -8.85 14.95 7.67
N SER A 232 -8.52 14.37 8.83
CA SER A 232 -7.22 13.76 9.08
C SER A 232 -7.28 12.28 8.73
N THR A 233 -6.38 11.83 7.87
CA THR A 233 -6.31 10.44 7.40
C THR A 233 -4.90 9.89 7.58
N SER A 234 -4.79 8.59 7.81
CA SER A 234 -3.52 7.90 7.99
C SER A 234 -3.49 6.56 7.25
N TYR A 235 -2.35 6.27 6.64
CA TYR A 235 -2.08 5.05 5.88
C TYR A 235 -0.57 4.85 5.71
N LEU A 236 -0.10 3.60 5.66
CA LEU A 236 1.31 3.26 5.40
C LEU A 236 2.34 4.05 6.26
N SER A 237 2.02 4.31 7.54
CA SER A 237 2.84 5.14 8.46
C SER A 237 2.97 6.62 8.05
N HIS A 238 2.14 7.08 7.12
CA HIS A 238 1.95 8.48 6.77
C HIS A 238 0.60 8.97 7.31
N SER A 239 0.55 10.24 7.69
CA SER A 239 -0.68 10.93 8.06
C SER A 239 -0.74 12.24 7.31
N GLU A 240 -1.92 12.55 6.77
CA GLU A 240 -2.18 13.77 6.03
C GLU A 240 -3.50 14.41 6.48
N ASN A 241 -3.65 15.71 6.22
CA ASN A 241 -4.87 16.46 6.48
C ASN A 241 -5.42 16.97 5.15
N LEU A 242 -6.63 16.53 4.81
CA LEU A 242 -7.33 16.87 3.60
C LEU A 242 -8.35 17.96 3.91
N THR A 243 -8.32 19.05 3.15
CA THR A 243 -9.18 20.22 3.38
C THR A 243 -10.10 20.45 2.20
N LEU A 244 -11.40 20.58 2.48
CA LEU A 244 -12.44 20.96 1.52
C LEU A 244 -13.03 22.30 1.96
N THR A 245 -13.16 23.22 1.03
CA THR A 245 -13.88 24.48 1.23
C THR A 245 -15.14 24.47 0.37
N ASP A 246 -16.28 24.71 0.99
CA ASP A 246 -17.59 24.78 0.35
C ASP A 246 -18.30 26.08 0.75
N TYR A 247 -19.27 26.49 -0.04
CA TYR A 247 -20.01 27.74 0.17
C TYR A 247 -21.51 27.46 0.15
N GLU A 248 -22.18 27.79 1.25
CA GLU A 248 -23.61 27.51 1.41
C GLU A 248 -24.39 28.76 1.84
N TYR A 249 -25.60 28.89 1.29
CA TYR A 249 -26.57 29.89 1.75
C TYR A 249 -27.43 29.26 2.85
N VAL A 250 -27.51 29.93 3.99
CA VAL A 250 -28.31 29.50 5.13
C VAL A 250 -29.38 30.55 5.41
N ASP A 251 -30.63 30.11 5.46
CA ASP A 251 -31.75 30.95 5.90
C ASP A 251 -31.83 30.93 7.43
N CYS A 252 -31.68 32.10 8.06
CA CYS A 252 -31.78 32.27 9.50
C CYS A 252 -33.15 32.74 9.99
N GLY A 253 -34.14 32.81 9.10
CA GLY A 253 -35.51 33.18 9.42
C GLY A 253 -36.14 32.17 10.37
N VAL A 254 -36.85 32.65 11.37
CA VAL A 254 -37.62 31.76 12.25
C VAL A 254 -38.89 31.36 11.50
N VAL A 255 -38.98 30.10 11.08
CA VAL A 255 -40.25 29.55 10.57
C VAL A 255 -41.26 29.61 11.69
N ILE A 256 -42.20 30.55 11.62
CA ILE A 256 -43.37 30.55 12.48
C ILE A 256 -44.12 29.26 12.14
N PRO A 257 -44.30 28.30 13.07
CA PRO A 257 -45.13 27.14 12.78
C PRO A 257 -46.52 27.65 12.36
N PRO A 258 -47.18 27.04 11.36
CA PRO A 258 -48.45 27.54 10.86
C PRO A 258 -49.40 27.73 12.05
N VAL A 259 -49.89 28.97 12.21
CA VAL A 259 -50.86 29.30 13.25
C VAL A 259 -52.06 28.39 13.05
N THR A 260 -52.25 27.42 13.94
CA THR A 260 -53.46 26.61 13.97
C THR A 260 -54.59 27.56 14.37
N ILE A 261 -55.29 28.11 13.38
CA ILE A 261 -56.47 28.93 13.62
C ILE A 261 -57.50 28.02 14.30
N PRO A 262 -57.91 28.29 15.56
CA PRO A 262 -58.96 27.49 16.19
C PRO A 262 -60.24 27.60 15.35
N PRO A 263 -61.01 26.51 15.18
CA PRO A 263 -62.20 26.52 14.34
C PRO A 263 -63.18 27.59 14.82
N VAL A 264 -63.60 28.46 13.89
CA VAL A 264 -64.64 29.47 14.12
C VAL A 264 -65.94 28.73 14.42
N THR A 265 -66.40 28.79 15.67
CA THR A 265 -67.72 28.33 16.06
C THR A 265 -68.76 29.33 15.54
N LEU A 266 -69.33 29.05 14.38
CA LEU A 266 -70.55 29.72 13.92
C LEU A 266 -71.68 29.32 14.88
N GLY A 267 -72.11 30.24 15.73
CA GLY A 267 -73.27 30.07 16.59
C GLY A 267 -74.52 29.79 15.75
N GLN A 268 -75.21 28.69 16.05
CA GLN A 268 -76.49 28.37 15.42
C GLN A 268 -77.53 29.44 15.79
N PRO A 269 -78.37 29.87 14.82
CA PRO A 269 -79.44 30.82 15.10
C PRO A 269 -80.50 30.17 15.99
N GLN A 270 -80.86 30.87 17.06
CA GLN A 270 -82.02 30.55 17.89
C GLN A 270 -83.29 30.67 17.03
N LEU A 271 -84.01 29.57 16.87
CA LEU A 271 -85.36 29.60 16.32
C LEU A 271 -86.34 29.68 17.50
N SER A 272 -87.03 30.81 17.59
CA SER A 272 -88.14 31.10 18.50
C SER A 272 -89.36 30.23 18.23
#